data_AF-A0AAV4WPT1-F1
#
_entry.id   AF-A0AAV4WPT1-F1
#
_cell.length_a   1.000
_cell.length_b   1.000
_cell.length_c   1.000
_cell.angle_alpha   90.00
_cell.angle_beta   90.00
_cell.angle_gamma   90.00
#
_symmetry.space_group_name_H-M   'P 1'
#
loop_
_entity.id
_entity.type
_entity.pdbx_description
1 polymer ?
#
loop_
_entity_poly.entity_id
_entity_poly.type
_entity_poly.pdbx_seq_one_letter_code
_entity_poly.pdbx_strand_id
1 'polypeptide(L)'
;MSCGAEVAKRRTDQASISGGIRAAINRRLSRPGVYDSPEASKSSELQLADCQRIIEELNTLVASFRDLLIHIGKGHDNPDVRDKMRGIRKNA
;
A
#
# COMPACT_ATOMS: atom_id res chain seq x y z
N MET A 1 -60.71 -8.07 -48.05
CA MET A 1 -59.65 -9.02 -47.66
C MET A 1 -59.31 -8.78 -46.20
N SER A 2 -59.36 -9.86 -45.42
CA SER A 2 -58.60 -10.19 -44.19
C SER A 2 -58.59 -9.23 -42.99
N CYS A 3 -59.26 -9.73 -41.93
CA CYS A 3 -58.84 -9.83 -40.52
C CYS A 3 -58.62 -8.58 -39.67
N GLY A 4 -59.42 -8.49 -38.60
CA GLY A 4 -59.17 -7.63 -37.45
C GLY A 4 -58.22 -8.22 -36.42
N ALA A 5 -57.79 -7.36 -35.50
CA ALA A 5 -57.36 -7.68 -34.13
C ALA A 5 -57.38 -6.38 -33.30
N GLU A 6 -58.41 -6.23 -32.47
CA GLU A 6 -58.34 -5.48 -31.21
C GLU A 6 -57.41 -6.23 -30.21
N VAL A 7 -57.05 -5.57 -29.09
CA VAL A 7 -56.35 -6.13 -27.89
C VAL A 7 -54.80 -6.12 -28.02
N ALA A 8 -53.98 -5.50 -27.13
CA ALA A 8 -53.99 -5.66 -25.68
C ALA A 8 -53.28 -4.54 -24.87
N LYS A 9 -53.98 -4.12 -23.81
CA LYS A 9 -53.54 -3.61 -22.51
C LYS A 9 -52.43 -4.46 -21.85
N ARG A 10 -51.34 -3.84 -21.35
CA ARG A 10 -50.60 -4.21 -20.11
C ARG A 10 -49.94 -2.92 -19.55
N ARG A 11 -50.41 -2.34 -18.43
CA ARG A 11 -49.89 -2.57 -17.07
C ARG A 11 -48.37 -2.81 -17.07
N THR A 12 -47.60 -2.01 -16.33
CA THR A 12 -46.86 -2.42 -15.12
C THR A 12 -46.12 -1.19 -14.61
N ASP A 13 -46.54 -0.71 -13.45
CA ASP A 13 -45.74 -0.13 -12.37
C ASP A 13 -44.45 0.61 -12.76
N GLN A 14 -44.42 1.93 -12.52
CA GLN A 14 -43.18 2.64 -12.19
C GLN A 14 -42.67 2.14 -10.82
N ALA A 15 -42.29 0.87 -10.77
CA ALA A 15 -41.44 0.33 -9.73
C ALA A 15 -39.99 0.53 -10.17
N SER A 16 -39.34 1.48 -9.50
CA SER A 16 -38.03 1.23 -8.88
C SER A 16 -36.92 0.68 -9.78
N ILE A 17 -36.16 1.56 -10.42
CA ILE A 17 -34.71 1.35 -10.54
C ILE A 17 -33.98 2.65 -10.18
N SER A 18 -33.98 2.98 -8.89
CA SER A 18 -33.07 3.94 -8.25
C SER A 18 -31.63 3.38 -8.16
N GLY A 19 -31.17 2.74 -9.25
CA GLY A 19 -30.00 1.86 -9.27
C GLY A 19 -29.29 1.79 -10.62
N GLY A 20 -29.44 2.80 -11.48
CA GLY A 20 -28.62 2.89 -12.69
C GLY A 20 -27.15 3.22 -12.37
N ILE A 21 -26.26 3.06 -13.35
CA ILE A 21 -24.82 3.40 -13.25
C ILE A 21 -24.64 4.80 -12.65
N ARG A 22 -25.47 5.77 -13.05
CA ARG A 22 -25.50 7.13 -12.48
C ARG A 22 -25.80 7.17 -10.98
N ALA A 23 -26.76 6.37 -10.50
CA ALA A 23 -27.05 6.27 -9.08
C ALA A 23 -25.91 5.59 -8.31
N ALA A 24 -25.26 4.58 -8.92
CA ALA A 24 -24.08 3.92 -8.34
C ALA A 24 -22.86 4.84 -8.25
N ILE A 25 -22.61 5.67 -9.28
CA ILE A 25 -21.54 6.69 -9.28
C ILE A 25 -21.82 7.75 -8.23
N ASN A 26 -23.04 8.31 -8.19
CA ASN A 26 -23.39 9.31 -7.18
C ASN A 26 -23.28 8.75 -5.75
N ARG A 27 -23.68 7.51 -5.49
CA ARG A 27 -23.48 6.87 -4.17
C ARG A 27 -22.01 6.71 -3.80
N ARG A 28 -21.11 6.50 -4.77
CA ARG A 28 -19.65 6.42 -4.53
C ARG A 28 -19.06 7.79 -4.20
N LEU A 29 -19.52 8.84 -4.88
CA LEU A 29 -19.05 10.21 -4.66
C LEU A 29 -19.64 10.86 -3.40
N SER A 30 -20.86 10.48 -3.00
CA SER A 30 -21.53 10.97 -1.80
C SER A 30 -21.20 10.18 -0.54
N ARG A 31 -20.32 9.17 -0.61
CA ARG A 31 -19.86 8.46 0.58
C ARG A 31 -18.93 9.41 1.33
N PRO A 32 -19.26 9.87 2.55
CA PRO A 32 -18.32 10.62 3.36
C PRO A 32 -17.07 9.77 3.51
N GLY A 33 -15.92 10.41 3.34
CA GLY A 33 -14.60 9.80 3.52
C GLY A 33 -14.61 8.94 4.78
N VAL A 34 -14.00 7.76 4.63
CA VAL A 34 -13.73 6.80 5.69
C VAL A 34 -13.48 7.54 7.00
N TYR A 35 -14.33 7.24 7.98
CA TYR A 35 -14.16 7.63 9.37
C TYR A 35 -12.67 7.51 9.73
N ASP A 36 -12.01 8.63 10.04
CA ASP A 36 -10.66 8.61 10.62
C ASP A 36 -10.82 8.02 12.02
N SER A 37 -10.74 6.70 12.07
CA SER A 37 -10.81 5.96 13.31
C SER A 37 -9.51 6.20 14.07
N PRO A 38 -9.53 6.74 15.30
CA PRO A 38 -8.32 7.00 16.10
C PRO A 38 -7.53 5.72 16.44
N GLU A 39 -8.09 4.54 16.18
CA GLU A 39 -7.40 3.24 16.27
C GLU A 39 -6.38 3.05 15.14
N ALA A 40 -6.62 3.59 13.95
CA ALA A 40 -5.66 3.51 12.83
C ALA A 40 -4.46 4.45 13.05
N SER A 41 -4.66 5.58 13.72
CA SER A 41 -3.62 6.56 14.02
C SER A 41 -2.55 6.00 14.97
N LYS A 42 -2.93 5.21 15.99
CA LYS A 42 -1.96 4.56 16.90
C LYS A 42 -1.15 3.46 16.20
N SER A 43 -1.79 2.71 15.31
CA SER A 43 -1.12 1.70 14.48
C SER A 43 -0.10 2.35 13.53
N SER A 44 -0.45 3.52 12.98
CA SER A 44 0.44 4.31 12.13
C SER A 44 1.64 4.88 12.89
N GLU A 45 1.47 5.34 14.14
CA GLU A 45 2.58 5.86 14.96
C GLU A 45 3.59 4.77 15.34
N LEU A 46 3.12 3.58 15.70
CA LEU A 46 4.00 2.43 15.96
C LEU A 46 4.78 2.01 14.72
N GLN A 47 4.15 2.02 13.55
CA GLN A 47 4.82 1.74 12.27
C GLN A 47 5.89 2.78 11.93
N LEU A 48 5.65 4.07 12.23
CA LEU A 48 6.64 5.12 12.02
C LEU A 48 7.84 4.96 12.94
N ALA A 49 7.62 4.61 14.21
CA ALA A 49 8.70 4.34 15.16
C ALA A 49 9.56 3.13 14.72
N ASP A 50 8.92 2.06 14.24
CA ASP A 50 9.62 0.90 13.70
C ASP A 50 10.41 1.23 12.43
N CYS A 51 9.82 2.00 11.50
CA CYS A 51 10.51 2.49 10.32
C CYS A 51 11.74 3.32 10.70
N GLN A 52 11.61 4.21 11.67
CA GLN A 52 12.71 5.05 12.12
C GLN A 52 13.83 4.23 12.74
N ARG A 53 13.51 3.24 13.56
CA ARG A 53 14.48 2.29 14.12
C ARG A 53 15.23 1.52 13.02
N ILE A 54 14.51 1.03 12.00
CA ILE A 54 15.12 0.32 10.87
C ILE A 54 16.06 1.24 10.08
N ILE A 55 15.66 2.50 9.86
CA ILE A 55 16.49 3.49 9.16
C ILE A 55 17.79 3.75 9.95
N GLU A 56 17.70 3.92 11.27
CA GLU A 56 18.87 4.13 12.14
C GLU A 56 19.82 2.93 12.12
N GLU A 57 19.29 1.71 12.17
CA GLU A 57 20.05 0.47 12.08
C GLU A 57 20.78 0.36 10.72
N LEU A 58 20.06 0.59 9.61
CA LEU A 58 20.65 0.58 8.27
C LEU A 58 21.74 1.64 8.12
N ASN A 59 21.52 2.86 8.61
CA ASN A 59 22.52 3.92 8.57
C ASN A 59 23.79 3.52 9.32
N THR A 60 23.65 2.86 10.47
CA THR A 60 24.77 2.37 11.28
C THR A 60 25.55 1.27 10.55
N LEU A 61 24.84 0.30 9.96
CA LEU A 61 25.45 -0.78 9.17
C LEU A 61 26.18 -0.23 7.94
N VAL A 62 25.60 0.74 7.23
CA VAL A 62 26.21 1.38 6.06
C VAL A 62 27.46 2.17 6.44
N ALA A 63 27.42 2.94 7.54
CA ALA A 63 28.59 3.65 8.03
C ALA A 63 29.74 2.68 8.35
N SER A 64 29.44 1.63 9.12
CA SER A 64 30.41 0.60 9.49
C SER A 64 30.99 -0.12 8.26
N PHE A 65 30.16 -0.41 7.26
CA PHE A 65 30.61 -1.04 6.02
C PHE A 65 31.57 -0.13 5.24
N ARG A 66 31.28 1.18 5.16
CA ARG A 66 32.14 2.16 4.49
C ARG A 66 33.52 2.23 5.15
N ASP A 67 33.58 2.24 6.48
CA ASP A 67 34.83 2.27 7.25
C ASP A 67 35.69 1.02 7.02
N LEU A 68 35.08 -0.13 6.75
CA LEU A 68 35.85 -1.32 6.37
C LEU A 68 36.27 -1.29 4.90
N LEU A 69 35.38 -0.79 4.02
CA LEU A 69 35.61 -0.76 2.58
C LEU A 69 36.82 0.11 2.20
N ILE A 70 37.11 1.18 2.95
CA ILE A 70 38.29 2.03 2.69
C ILE A 70 39.62 1.28 2.79
N HIS A 71 39.68 0.13 3.47
CA HIS A 71 40.89 -0.67 3.64
C HIS A 71 41.13 -1.65 2.50
N ILE A 72 40.10 -1.97 1.70
CA ILE A 72 40.19 -2.96 0.63
C ILE A 72 41.16 -2.49 -0.46
N GLY A 73 42.06 -3.37 -0.87
CA GLY A 73 43.13 -3.08 -1.82
C GLY A 73 44.25 -2.18 -1.27
N LYS A 74 44.27 -1.88 0.03
CA LYS A 74 45.32 -1.11 0.71
C LYS A 74 46.13 -2.01 1.66
N GLY A 75 47.16 -1.45 2.29
CA GLY A 75 48.03 -2.18 3.24
C GLY A 75 47.32 -2.76 4.48
N HIS A 76 46.07 -2.38 4.72
CA HIS A 76 45.24 -2.90 5.82
C HIS A 76 44.16 -3.89 5.35
N ASP A 77 44.14 -4.28 4.07
CA ASP A 77 43.25 -5.32 3.56
C ASP A 77 43.70 -6.69 4.09
N ASN A 78 42.87 -7.33 4.91
CA ASN A 78 43.14 -8.64 5.47
C ASN A 78 41.86 -9.48 5.59
N PRO A 79 41.97 -10.80 5.81
CA PRO A 79 40.81 -11.70 5.91
C PRO A 79 39.79 -11.25 6.97
N ASP A 80 40.25 -10.77 8.13
CA ASP A 80 39.37 -10.34 9.22
C ASP A 80 38.50 -9.14 8.82
N VAL A 81 39.06 -8.15 8.12
CA VAL A 81 38.33 -7.00 7.57
C VAL A 81 37.29 -7.47 6.56
N ARG A 82 37.66 -8.40 5.67
CA ARG A 82 36.75 -8.94 4.65
C ARG A 82 35.62 -9.77 5.26
N ASP A 83 35.89 -10.51 6.32
CA ASP A 83 34.88 -11.31 7.00
C ASP A 83 33.93 -10.47 7.85
N LYS A 84 34.43 -9.40 8.50
CA LYS A 84 33.56 -8.39 9.12
C LYS A 84 32.60 -7.75 8.11
N MET A 85 33.11 -7.35 6.95
CA MET A 85 32.26 -6.83 5.85
C MET A 85 31.23 -7.84 5.38
N ARG A 86 31.61 -9.12 5.26
CA ARG A 86 30.71 -10.20 4.90
C ARG A 86 29.61 -10.40 5.94
N GLY A 87 29.96 -10.27 7.23
CA GLY A 87 29.02 -10.31 8.35
C GLY A 87 27.98 -9.19 8.26
N ILE A 88 28.42 -7.95 8.05
CA ILE A 88 27.51 -6.80 7.92
C ILE A 88 26.51 -7.01 6.77
N ARG A 89 26.94 -7.50 5.60
CA ARG A 89 26.01 -7.74 4.47
C ARG A 89 25.02 -8.88 4.70
N LYS A 90 25.37 -9.88 5.52
CA LYS A 90 24.51 -11.04 5.79
C LYS A 90 23.47 -10.75 6.87
N ASN A 91 23.77 -9.79 7.74
CA ASN A 91 22.95 -9.43 8.88
C ASN A 91 22.17 -8.12 8.66
N ALA A 92 22.25 -7.56 7.45
CA ALA A 92 21.44 -6.43 6.97
C ALA A 92 20.16 -6.93 6.29
#